data_AF-A0A2I9CZF8-F1
#
_entry.id   AF-A0A2I9CZF8-F1
#
_cell.length_a   1.000
_cell.length_b   1.000
_cell.length_c   1.000
_cell.angle_alpha   90.00
_cell.angle_beta   90.00
_cell.angle_gamma   90.00
#
_symmetry.space_group_name_H-M   'P 1'
#
loop_
_entity.id
_entity.type
_entity.pdbx_description
1 polymer ?
#
loop_
_entity_poly.entity_id
_entity_poly.type
_entity_poly.pdbx_seq_one_letter_code
_entity_poly.pdbx_strand_id
1 'polypeptide(L)' 'MHEAKKALKVAPFNLDDMVRGEDGELYHLPTLRALHSAGRLSRESAGYLLLMQRVLQSARLIA' A
#
# COMPACT_ATOMS: atom_id res chain seq x y z
N MET A 1 -27.42 16.77 -4.12
CA MET A 1 -25.97 16.60 -3.89
C MET A 1 -25.82 15.58 -2.76
N HIS A 2 -25.50 14.32 -3.08
CA HIS A 2 -25.23 13.30 -2.06
C HIS A 2 -23.72 13.31 -1.77
N GLU A 3 -23.30 14.07 -0.76
CA GLU A 3 -21.98 13.90 -0.16
C GLU A 3 -21.99 12.57 0.62
N ALA A 4 -21.64 11.47 -0.05
CA ALA A 4 -21.23 10.26 0.63
C ALA A 4 -19.87 10.53 1.30
N LYS A 5 -19.88 11.18 2.48
CA LYS A 5 -18.73 11.24 3.38
C LYS A 5 -18.49 9.82 3.90
N LYS A 6 -17.84 9.01 3.05
CA LYS A 6 -17.31 7.71 3.40
C LYS A 6 -16.29 7.98 4.49
N ALA A 7 -16.70 7.83 5.76
CA ALA A 7 -15.82 7.97 6.89
C ALA A 7 -14.59 7.12 6.61
N LEU A 8 -13.41 7.77 6.48
CA LEU A 8 -12.15 7.06 6.45
C LEU A 8 -12.09 6.34 7.79
N LYS A 9 -12.34 5.02 7.77
CA LYS A 9 -12.13 4.18 8.95
C LYS A 9 -10.69 4.45 9.38
N VAL A 10 -10.52 5.06 10.55
CA VAL A 10 -9.21 5.25 11.17
C VAL A 10 -8.74 3.84 11.53
N ALA A 11 -8.01 3.21 10.62
CA ALA A 11 -7.29 1.99 10.93
C ALA A 11 -6.20 2.38 11.94
N PRO A 12 -6.07 1.69 13.08
CA PRO A 12 -4.99 1.95 14.01
C PRO A 12 -3.65 1.77 13.29
N PHE A 13 -2.75 2.72 13.51
CA PHE A 13 -1.39 2.62 12.97
C PHE A 13 -0.70 1.41 13.60
N ASN A 14 -0.13 0.54 12.75
CA ASN A 14 0.73 -0.56 13.17
C ASN A 14 2.12 -0.37 12.56
N LEU A 15 3.18 -0.52 13.37
CA LEU A 15 4.56 -0.48 12.87
C LEU A 15 4.84 -1.62 11.89
N ASP A 16 4.17 -2.76 12.01
CA ASP A 16 4.32 -3.90 11.08
C ASP A 16 3.80 -3.59 9.66
N ASP A 17 2.98 -2.54 9.52
CA ASP A 17 2.50 -2.04 8.24
C ASP A 17 3.52 -1.15 7.52
N MET A 18 4.61 -0.79 8.22
CA MET A 18 5.72 -0.04 7.64
C MET A 18 6.73 -0.99 7.01
N VAL A 19 7.22 -0.63 5.83
CA VAL A 19 8.27 -1.38 5.13
C VAL A 19 9.27 -0.40 4.54
N ARG A 20 10.55 -0.77 4.60
CA ARG A 20 11.61 0.02 3.97
C ARG A 20 11.74 -0.39 2.50
N GLY A 21 11.70 0.60 1.62
CA GLY A 21 11.95 0.42 0.19
C GLY A 21 13.44 0.23 -0.11
N GLU A 22 13.74 -0.14 -1.35
CA GLU A 22 15.13 -0.25 -1.86
C GLU A 22 15.84 1.12 -1.90
N ASP A 23 15.07 2.20 -1.95
CA ASP A 23 15.54 3.59 -1.84
C ASP A 23 15.90 4.00 -0.39
N GLY A 24 15.64 3.15 0.60
CA GLY A 24 15.88 3.43 2.02
C GLY A 24 14.73 4.15 2.72
N GLU A 25 13.69 4.55 2.00
CA GLU A 25 12.53 5.26 2.53
C GLU A 25 11.52 4.32 3.20
N LEU A 26 10.74 4.85 4.13
CA LEU A 26 9.72 4.10 4.86
C LEU A 26 8.34 4.29 4.22
N TYR A 27 7.71 3.17 3.87
CA TYR A 27 6.42 3.13 3.20
C TYR A 27 5.36 2.46 4.07
N HIS A 28 4.18 3.07 4.16
CA HIS A 28 3.02 2.50 4.83
C HIS A 28 2.17 1.66 3.85
N LEU A 29 2.16 0.34 4.02
CA LEU A 29 1.49 -0.58 3.09
C LEU A 29 -0.02 -0.34 2.93
N PRO A 30 -0.81 -0.10 4.00
CA PRO A 30 -2.23 0.20 3.85
C PRO A 30 -2.48 1.42 2.97
N THR A 31 -1.64 2.46 3.10
CA THR A 31 -1.72 3.65 2.26
C THR A 31 -1.40 3.32 0.80
N LEU A 32 -0.33 2.55 0.54
CA LEU A 32 0.01 2.12 -0.81
C LEU A 32 -1.11 1.30 -1.45
N ARG A 33 -1.71 0.35 -0.71
CA ARG A 33 -2.87 -0.43 -1.16
C ARG A 33 -4.06 0.47 -1.49
N ALA A 34 -4.37 1.45 -0.62
CA ALA A 34 -5.44 2.40 -0.85
C ALA A 34 -5.20 3.24 -2.11
N LEU A 35 -3.99 3.79 -2.28
CA LEU A 35 -3.62 4.57 -3.46
C LEU A 35 -3.67 3.73 -4.74
N HIS A 36 -3.18 2.48 -4.70
CA HIS A 36 -3.25 1.56 -5.82
C HIS A 36 -4.70 1.24 -6.21
N SER A 37 -5.54 0.91 -5.24
CA SER A 37 -6.97 0.63 -5.46
C SER A 37 -7.74 1.82 -6.04
N ALA A 38 -7.28 3.04 -5.74
CA ALA A 38 -7.82 4.28 -6.27
C ALA A 38 -7.24 4.67 -7.64
N GLY A 39 -6.30 3.89 -8.20
CA GLY A 39 -5.60 4.24 -9.44
C GLY A 39 -4.66 5.46 -9.30
N ARG A 40 -4.31 5.84 -8.06
CA ARG A 40 -3.51 7.03 -7.74
C ARG A 40 -2.05 6.72 -7.43
N LEU A 41 -1.65 5.45 -7.54
CA LEU A 41 -0.26 5.03 -7.37
C LEU A 41 0.38 4.82 -8.74
N SER A 42 1.38 5.64 -9.08
CA SER A 42 2.10 5.53 -10.37
C SER A 42 2.90 4.23 -10.44
N ARG A 43 2.87 3.56 -11.61
CA ARG A 43 3.57 2.29 -11.84
C ARG A 43 5.09 2.38 -11.73
N GLU A 44 5.63 3.57 -11.94
CA GLU A 44 7.07 3.85 -11.87
C GLU A 44 7.51 4.26 -10.46
N SER A 45 6.56 4.47 -9.52
CA SER A 45 6.91 4.84 -8.15
C SER A 45 7.51 3.65 -7.39
N ALA A 46 8.50 3.93 -6.55
CA ALA A 46 9.11 2.93 -5.67
C ALA A 46 8.07 2.22 -4.80
N GLY A 47 7.07 2.96 -4.29
CA GLY A 47 5.94 2.38 -3.55
C GLY A 47 5.10 1.37 -4.35
N TYR A 48 4.91 1.59 -5.66
CA TYR A 48 4.21 0.62 -6.52
C TYR A 48 5.03 -0.66 -6.71
N LEU A 49 6.31 -0.51 -7.04
CA LEU A 49 7.22 -1.65 -7.23
C LEU A 49 7.31 -2.50 -5.97
N LEU A 50 7.46 -1.85 -4.81
CA LEU A 50 7.49 -2.49 -3.50
C LEU A 50 6.20 -3.25 -3.20
N LEU A 51 5.04 -2.64 -3.50
CA LEU A 51 3.75 -3.30 -3.33
C LEU A 51 3.63 -4.56 -4.20
N MET A 52 4.08 -4.51 -5.45
CA MET A 52 4.03 -5.65 -6.38
C MET A 52 4.99 -6.78 -6.01
N GLN A 53 6.23 -6.45 -5.63
CA GLN A 53 7.21 -7.43 -5.16
C GLN A 53 6.64 -8.25 -3.98
N ARG A 54 5.94 -7.59 -3.05
CA ARG A 54 5.41 -8.24 -1.86
C ARG A 54 4.19 -9.13 -2.14
N VAL A 55 3.36 -8.77 -3.12
CA VAL A 55 2.27 -9.64 -3.61
C VAL A 55 2.86 -10.92 -4.21
N LEU A 56 3.91 -10.80 -5.01
CA LEU A 56 4.61 -11.96 -5.59
C LEU A 56 5.26 -12.86 -4.53
N GLN A 57 5.88 -12.27 -3.50
CA GLN A 57 6.44 -13.03 -2.38
C GLN A 57 5.36 -13.80 -1.59
N SER A 58 4.20 -13.19 -1.38
CA SER A 58 3.08 -13.84 -0.68
C SER A 58 2.51 -15.01 -1.49
N ALA A 59 2.46 -14.89 -2.82
CA ALA A 59 2.01 -15.98 -3.69
C ALA A 59 2.98 -17.17 -3.69
N ARG A 60 4.28 -16.92 -3.50
CA ARG A 60 5.33 -17.95 -3.53
C ARG A 60 5.36 -18.83 -2.28
N LEU A 61 4.73 -18.40 -1.19
CA LEU A 61 4.63 -19.15 0.07
C LEU A 61 3.49 -20.20 0.07
N ILE A 62 2.68 -20.27 -1.00
CA ILE A 62 1.53 -21.19 -1.11
C ILE A 62 1.81 -22.28 -2.19
N ALA A 63 3.06 -22.49 -2.59
CA ALA A 63 3.46 -23.47 -3.62
C ALA A 63 4.32 -24.59 -3.03
#